data_AF-A0A392MJL9-F1
#
_entry.id   AF-A0A392MJL9-F1
#
_cell.length_a   1.000
_cell.length_b   1.000
_cell.length_c   1.000
_cell.angle_alpha   90.00
_cell.angle_beta   90.00
_cell.angle_gamma   90.00
#
_symmetry.space_group_name_H-M   'P 1'
#
loop_
_entity.id
_entity.type
_entity.pdbx_description
1 polymer ?
#
loop_
_entity_poly.entity_id
_entity_poly.type
_entity_poly.pdbx_seq_one_letter_code
_entity_poly.pdbx_strand_id
1 'polypeptide(L)'
;DYIHRVGRTARAGRSGVAISLVNQYELEWYIQIEKLIGKKLPEYPAQEEEVLLLEERVSEAKRLAATVLQPMAASTKSPMLKGFNAAVGEN
;
A
#
# COMPACT_ATOMS: atom_id res chain seq x y z
N ASP A 1 2.27 9.34 -7.77
CA ASP A 1 2.36 8.09 -8.56
C ASP A 1 1.00 7.45 -8.91
N TYR A 2 -0.13 7.98 -8.46
CA TYR A 2 -1.45 7.38 -8.75
C TYR A 2 -1.72 7.24 -10.25
N ILE A 3 -1.58 8.32 -11.02
CA ILE A 3 -1.87 8.36 -12.48
C ILE A 3 -1.01 7.36 -13.27
N HIS A 4 0.25 7.15 -12.89
CA HIS A 4 1.10 6.20 -13.60
C HIS A 4 0.74 4.74 -13.29
N ARG A 5 0.16 4.48 -12.11
CA ARG A 5 -0.33 3.15 -11.73
C ARG A 5 -1.69 2.81 -12.34
N VAL A 6 -2.62 3.77 -12.32
CA VAL A 6 -4.00 3.54 -12.77
C VAL A 6 -4.28 4.02 -14.20
N GLY A 7 -3.35 4.79 -14.79
CA GLY A 7 -3.49 5.41 -16.09
C GLY A 7 -3.73 4.39 -17.21
N ARG A 8 -4.68 4.71 -18.09
CA ARG A 8 -5.16 3.79 -19.14
C ARG A 8 -4.77 4.21 -20.55
N THR A 9 -3.97 5.26 -20.74
CA THR A 9 -3.60 5.79 -22.07
C THR A 9 -3.02 4.71 -22.98
N ALA A 10 -2.17 3.81 -22.46
CA ALA A 10 -1.60 2.69 -23.21
C ALA A 10 -2.58 1.50 -23.46
N ARG A 11 -3.77 1.51 -22.85
CA ARG A 11 -4.79 0.44 -22.91
C ARG A 11 -6.14 0.99 -23.38
N ALA A 12 -6.13 2.00 -24.24
CA ALA A 12 -7.35 2.61 -24.78
C ALA A 12 -8.26 1.55 -25.43
N GLY A 13 -9.57 1.61 -25.12
CA GLY A 13 -10.58 0.71 -25.67
C GLY A 13 -10.85 -0.58 -24.87
N ARG A 14 -10.14 -0.86 -23.77
CA ARG A 14 -10.42 -2.01 -22.90
C ARG A 14 -11.12 -1.59 -21.61
N SER A 15 -12.02 -2.42 -21.07
CA SER A 15 -12.59 -2.23 -19.72
C SER A 15 -11.59 -2.61 -18.63
N GLY A 16 -11.79 -2.13 -17.39
CA GLY A 16 -10.88 -2.36 -16.27
C GLY A 16 -11.25 -1.49 -15.08
N VAL A 17 -10.99 -1.99 -13.87
CA VAL A 17 -11.33 -1.35 -12.60
C VAL A 17 -10.05 -1.14 -11.79
N ALA A 18 -9.91 0.01 -11.17
CA ALA A 18 -8.88 0.29 -10.18
C ALA A 18 -9.55 0.50 -8.82
N ILE A 19 -9.21 -0.33 -7.83
CA ILE A 19 -9.71 -0.21 -6.46
C ILE A 19 -8.58 0.35 -5.60
N SER A 20 -8.85 1.45 -4.92
CA SER A 20 -7.94 2.03 -3.93
C SER A 20 -8.45 1.65 -2.54
N LEU A 21 -7.63 0.96 -1.75
CA LEU A 21 -7.91 0.76 -0.33
C LEU A 21 -7.39 1.98 0.41
N VAL A 22 -8.26 2.65 1.16
CA VAL A 22 -7.94 3.91 1.83
C VAL A 22 -8.33 3.78 3.30
N ASN A 23 -7.42 4.14 4.19
CA ASN A 23 -7.68 4.28 5.62
C ASN A 23 -7.66 5.75 6.08
N GLN A 24 -7.93 5.98 7.36
CA GLN A 24 -7.98 7.33 7.94
C GLN A 24 -6.68 8.16 7.75
N TYR A 25 -5.52 7.52 7.72
CA TYR A 25 -4.22 8.19 7.57
C TYR A 25 -3.94 8.62 6.13
N GLU A 26 -4.66 8.05 5.16
CA GLU A 26 -4.48 8.29 3.72
C GLU A 26 -5.48 9.32 3.17
N LEU A 27 -6.37 9.84 4.01
CA LEU A 27 -7.45 10.74 3.61
C LEU A 27 -6.95 12.00 2.90
N GLU A 28 -5.87 12.61 3.39
CA GLU A 28 -5.31 13.81 2.76
C GLU A 28 -4.83 13.52 1.32
N TRP A 29 -4.17 12.37 1.12
CA TRP A 29 -3.63 11.96 -0.17
C TRP A 29 -4.77 11.61 -1.14
N TYR A 30 -5.79 10.94 -0.63
CA TYR A 30 -7.02 10.66 -1.37
C TYR A 30 -7.68 11.95 -1.90
N ILE A 31 -7.84 12.97 -1.04
CA ILE A 31 -8.41 14.27 -1.44
C ILE A 31 -7.54 14.97 -2.50
N GLN A 32 -6.21 14.88 -2.37
CA GLN A 32 -5.30 15.44 -3.38
C GLN A 32 -5.44 14.73 -4.74
N ILE A 33 -5.62 13.41 -4.75
CA ILE A 33 -5.88 12.64 -5.97
C ILE A 33 -7.16 13.12 -6.64
N GLU A 34 -8.27 13.25 -5.89
CA GLU A 34 -9.55 13.73 -6.44
C GLU A 34 -9.43 15.13 -7.06
N LYS A 35 -8.70 16.03 -6.39
CA LYS A 35 -8.42 17.38 -6.90
C LYS A 35 -7.60 17.33 -8.20
N LEU A 36 -6.56 16.49 -8.25
CA LEU A 36 -5.69 16.34 -9.40
C LEU A 36 -6.44 15.79 -10.64
N ILE A 37 -7.32 14.81 -10.45
CA ILE A 37 -8.13 14.23 -11.54
C ILE A 37 -9.38 15.05 -11.86
N GLY A 38 -9.73 16.02 -11.00
CA GLY A 38 -10.91 16.87 -11.14
C GLY A 38 -12.25 16.15 -10.98
N LYS A 39 -12.27 14.99 -10.32
CA LYS A 39 -13.45 14.13 -10.16
C LYS A 39 -13.44 13.45 -8.80
N LYS A 40 -14.62 13.21 -8.25
CA LYS A 40 -14.80 12.35 -7.08
C LYS A 40 -14.64 10.89 -7.49
N LEU A 41 -13.91 10.12 -6.69
CA LEU A 41 -13.83 8.68 -6.88
C LEU A 41 -15.07 8.05 -6.25
N PRO A 42 -15.83 7.23 -7.00
CA PRO A 42 -17.00 6.57 -6.44
C PRO A 42 -16.56 5.52 -5.41
N GLU A 43 -17.30 5.44 -4.31
CA GLU A 43 -17.17 4.33 -3.38
C GLU A 43 -17.54 3.03 -4.09
N TYR A 44 -16.73 1.99 -3.87
CA TYR A 44 -17.04 0.67 -4.40
C TYR A 44 -18.11 0.03 -3.51
N PRO A 45 -19.26 -0.42 -4.05
CA PRO A 45 -20.33 -1.01 -3.25
C PRO A 45 -19.90 -2.38 -2.75
N ALA A 46 -19.38 -2.43 -1.52
CA ALA A 46 -19.17 -3.68 -0.81
C ALA A 46 -20.47 -4.05 -0.10
N GLN A 47 -21.08 -5.18 -0.45
CA GLN A 47 -22.25 -5.71 0.25
C GLN A 47 -21.77 -6.27 1.60
N GLU A 48 -22.01 -5.53 2.67
CA GLU A 48 -21.48 -5.81 4.00
C GLU A 48 -21.82 -7.23 4.47
N GLU A 49 -23.06 -7.67 4.25
CA GLU A 49 -23.51 -9.01 4.63
C GLU A 49 -22.71 -10.11 3.92
N GLU A 50 -22.40 -9.93 2.63
CA GLU A 50 -21.61 -10.89 1.86
C GLU A 50 -20.14 -10.90 2.30
N VAL A 51 -19.60 -9.74 2.67
CA VAL A 51 -18.22 -9.61 3.13
C VAL A 51 -18.04 -10.22 4.51
N LEU A 52 -19.01 -10.06 5.41
CA LEU A 52 -18.97 -10.60 6.77
C LEU A 52 -18.95 -12.14 6.80
N LEU A 53 -19.49 -12.82 5.78
CA LEU A 53 -19.36 -14.28 5.64
C LEU A 53 -17.89 -14.74 5.53
N LEU A 54 -16.97 -13.84 5.18
CA LEU A 54 -15.54 -14.12 5.07
C LEU A 54 -14.76 -13.78 6.34
N GLU A 55 -15.39 -13.19 7.36
CA GLU A 55 -14.73 -12.61 8.53
C GLU A 55 -13.84 -13.61 9.27
N GLU A 56 -14.35 -14.82 9.52
CA GLU A 56 -13.61 -15.88 10.22
C GLU A 56 -12.34 -16.26 9.46
N ARG A 57 -12.47 -16.53 8.15
CA ARG A 57 -11.35 -16.90 7.27
C ARG A 57 -10.30 -15.79 7.18
N VAL A 58 -10.75 -14.53 7.06
CA VAL A 58 -9.85 -13.36 7.01
C VAL A 58 -9.13 -13.18 8.34
N SER A 59 -9.82 -13.38 9.46
CA SER A 59 -9.25 -13.28 10.81
C SER A 59 -8.18 -14.33 11.06
N GLU A 60 -8.42 -15.58 10.65
CA GLU A 60 -7.42 -16.65 10.72
C GLU A 60 -6.20 -16.35 9.85
N ALA A 61 -6.42 -15.96 8.59
CA ALA A 61 -5.35 -15.59 7.67
C ALA A 61 -4.49 -14.44 8.24
N LYS A 62 -5.12 -13.45 8.86
CA LYS A 62 -4.42 -12.32 9.50
C LYS A 62 -3.56 -12.78 10.68
N ARG A 63 -4.06 -13.69 11.53
CA ARG A 63 -3.28 -14.28 12.63
C ARG A 63 -2.06 -15.03 12.10
N LEU A 64 -2.26 -15.90 11.12
CA LEU A 64 -1.18 -16.68 10.50
C LEU A 64 -0.13 -15.76 9.86
N ALA A 65 -0.57 -14.74 9.11
CA ALA A 65 0.33 -13.76 8.52
C ALA A 65 1.16 -13.03 9.58
N ALA A 66 0.57 -12.63 10.71
CA ALA A 66 1.30 -11.99 11.79
C ALA A 66 2.37 -12.92 12.39
N THR A 67 2.05 -14.21 12.60
CA THR A 67 3.00 -15.20 13.12
C THR A 67 4.16 -15.43 12.16
N VAL A 68 3.92 -15.46 10.85
CA VAL A 68 4.95 -15.70 9.83
C VAL A 68 5.79 -14.45 9.54
N LEU A 69 5.19 -13.26 9.56
CA LEU A 69 5.87 -12.00 9.21
C LEU A 69 6.66 -11.38 10.38
N GLN A 70 6.28 -11.63 11.64
CA GLN A 70 7.03 -11.18 12.82
C GLN A 70 8.52 -11.59 12.82
N PRO A 71 8.88 -12.87 12.55
CA PRO A 71 10.29 -13.27 12.52
C PRO A 71 11.06 -12.68 11.33
N MET A 72 10.41 -12.43 10.18
CA MET A 72 11.07 -11.85 9.00
C MET A 72 11.44 -10.36 9.19
N ALA A 73 10.62 -9.59 9.89
CA ALA A 73 10.91 -8.17 10.17
C ALA A 73 12.08 -7.98 11.16
N ALA A 74 12.30 -8.94 12.06
CA ALA A 74 13.39 -8.92 13.03
C ALA A 74 14.77 -9.24 12.39
N SER A 75 14.81 -10.09 11.36
CA SER A 75 16.05 -10.50 10.68
C SER A 75 16.66 -9.43 9.78
N THR A 76 15.90 -8.43 9.32
CA THR A 76 16.38 -7.41 8.37
C THR A 76 17.15 -6.26 9.06
N LYS A 77 17.16 -6.19 10.40
CA LYS A 77 17.97 -5.21 11.14
C LYS A 77 19.39 -5.75 11.39
N SER A 78 20.21 -5.83 10.34
CA SER A 78 21.67 -5.87 10.52
C SER A 78 22.21 -4.45 10.73
N PRO A 79 23.19 -4.23 11.63
CA PRO A 79 23.71 -2.90 11.93
C PRO A 79 24.74 -2.50 10.88
N MET A 80 24.31 -1.95 9.74
CA MET A 80 25.22 -1.16 8.90
C MET A 80 25.30 0.25 9.48
N LEU A 81 26.54 0.71 9.72
CA LEU A 81 26.99 2.06 10.13
C LEU A 81 27.39 2.23 11.61
N LYS A 82 28.47 1.57 12.03
CA LYS A 82 29.47 2.20 12.91
C LYS A 82 30.87 1.77 12.50
N GLY A 83 31.63 2.69 11.90
CA GLY A 83 33.07 2.52 11.72
C GLY A 83 33.59 2.61 10.29
N PHE A 84 33.31 3.71 9.58
CA PHE A 84 34.16 4.14 8.47
C PHE A 84 34.26 5.66 8.48
N ASN A 85 35.01 6.19 9.45
CA ASN A 85 35.47 7.57 9.40
C ASN A 85 36.98 7.59 9.65
N ALA A 86 37.67 8.25 8.73
CA ALA A 86 39.04 8.75 8.77
C ALA A 86 40.18 7.73 8.58
N ALA A 87 40.38 7.31 7.32
CA ALA A 87 41.69 6.88 6.82
C ALA A 87 41.89 7.32 5.35
N VAL A 88 42.02 8.64 5.12
CA VAL A 88 42.74 9.34 4.02
C VAL A 88 42.84 10.80 4.54
N GLY A 89 43.96 11.49 4.73
CA GLY A 89 45.24 11.52 4.02
C GLY A 89 45.40 12.91 3.38
N GLU A 90 46.48 13.63 3.73
CA GLU A 90 47.10 14.78 3.04
C GLU A 90 46.63 16.23 3.35
N ASN A 91 47.24 16.87 4.35
CA ASN A 91 48.44 17.74 4.22
C ASN A 91 48.98 18.11 5.61
#